data_AF-A0A7S9CT66-F1
#
_entry.id   AF-A0A7S9CT66-F1
#
_cell.length_a   1.000
_cell.length_b   1.000
_cell.length_c   1.000
_cell.angle_alpha   90.00
_cell.angle_beta   90.00
_cell.angle_gamma   90.00
#
_symmetry.space_group_name_H-M   'P 1'
#
loop_
_entity.id
_entity.type
_entity.pdbx_description
1 polymer ?
#
loop_
_entity_poly.entity_id
_entity_poly.type
_entity_poly.pdbx_seq_one_letter_code
_entity_poly.pdbx_strand_id
1 'polypeptide(L)'
;MGDIFEFWSRIERGAKVHPADVKAFDRMNAERHGFQLDCLPGNFGGRLRSAPVVLLYLSPGYSPADVDDAKSEEGIDHRFRSWKGDEPFRENGPGRRWLESRTRIFGEFASIQQNCAVLNIGAYHSKDVKSYPSLLALPSSRVSLTWAQDYLFAQAEAGKRIVICMRSASYWGLDTGRQYPGTLFAPEVSRSGHLVNGPEKDAIVETVQRRIGASQ
;
A
#
# COMPACT_ATOMS: atom_id res chain seq x y z
N MET A 1 -18.58 9.91 3.27
CA MET A 1 -17.14 9.66 3.50
C MET A 1 -16.89 8.20 3.16
N GLY A 2 -15.95 7.89 2.27
CA GLY A 2 -15.77 6.51 1.77
C GLY A 2 -14.81 5.73 2.66
N ASP A 3 -15.32 4.80 3.46
CA ASP A 3 -14.46 3.84 4.16
C ASP A 3 -13.84 2.88 3.12
N ILE A 4 -12.51 2.81 3.10
CA ILE A 4 -11.78 1.93 2.18
C ILE A 4 -12.16 0.47 2.40
N PHE A 5 -12.43 0.05 3.63
CA PHE A 5 -12.79 -1.34 3.92
C PHE A 5 -14.21 -1.67 3.44
N GLU A 6 -15.13 -0.73 3.54
CA GLU A 6 -16.49 -0.87 3.01
C GLU A 6 -16.50 -0.87 1.47
N PHE A 7 -15.62 -0.10 0.84
CA PHE A 7 -15.46 -0.17 -0.61
C PHE A 7 -15.00 -1.56 -1.03
N TRP A 8 -13.90 -2.04 -0.44
CA TRP A 8 -13.31 -3.33 -0.81
C TRP A 8 -14.11 -4.55 -0.33
N SER A 9 -15.08 -4.41 0.59
CA SER A 9 -15.96 -5.53 0.95
C SER A 9 -16.93 -5.94 -0.17
N ARG A 10 -17.08 -5.10 -1.20
CA ARG A 10 -18.01 -5.31 -2.32
C ARG A 10 -17.41 -6.14 -3.46
N ILE A 11 -16.12 -6.46 -3.39
CA ILE A 11 -15.47 -7.33 -4.37
C ILE A 11 -15.77 -8.80 -4.06
N GLU A 12 -16.00 -9.58 -5.10
CA GLU A 12 -16.25 -11.02 -4.96
C GLU A 12 -14.93 -11.78 -4.72
N ARG A 13 -15.02 -12.93 -4.04
CA ARG A 13 -13.89 -13.82 -3.83
C ARG A 13 -13.28 -14.22 -5.18
N GLY A 14 -11.99 -13.97 -5.36
CA GLY A 14 -11.26 -14.30 -6.58
C GLY A 14 -11.46 -13.31 -7.74
N ALA A 15 -12.27 -12.27 -7.57
CA ALA A 15 -12.41 -11.23 -8.60
C ALA A 15 -11.11 -10.43 -8.74
N LYS A 16 -10.72 -10.21 -10.00
CA LYS A 16 -9.46 -9.56 -10.37
C LYS A 16 -9.62 -8.05 -10.60
N VAL A 17 -10.86 -7.59 -10.67
CA VAL A 17 -11.25 -6.19 -10.85
C VAL A 17 -12.40 -5.87 -9.91
N HIS A 18 -12.28 -4.75 -9.20
CA HIS A 18 -13.36 -4.27 -8.36
C HIS A 18 -14.54 -3.82 -9.25
N PRO A 19 -15.82 -4.15 -8.93
CA PRO A 19 -16.96 -3.84 -9.79
C PRO A 19 -17.09 -2.35 -10.13
N ALA A 20 -16.72 -1.45 -9.22
CA ALA A 20 -16.70 0.00 -9.48
C ALA A 20 -15.67 0.43 -10.54
N ASP A 21 -14.58 -0.32 -10.72
CA ASP A 21 -13.50 0.04 -11.64
C ASP A 21 -13.74 -0.48 -13.06
N VAL A 22 -14.65 -1.45 -13.25
CA VAL A 22 -14.94 -2.09 -14.55
C VAL A 22 -15.22 -1.04 -15.64
N LYS A 23 -16.16 -0.12 -15.39
CA LYS A 23 -16.51 0.93 -16.36
C LYS A 23 -15.34 1.87 -16.68
N ALA A 24 -14.39 2.04 -15.75
CA ALA A 24 -13.21 2.85 -16.02
C ALA A 24 -12.27 2.08 -16.95
N PHE A 25 -12.05 0.79 -16.70
CA PHE A 25 -11.27 -0.08 -17.59
C PHE A 25 -11.86 -0.22 -18.98
N ASP A 26 -13.19 -0.36 -19.11
CA ASP A 26 -13.88 -0.45 -20.41
C ASP A 26 -13.63 0.76 -21.31
N ARG A 27 -13.31 1.92 -20.73
CA ARG A 27 -13.01 3.17 -21.44
C ARG A 27 -11.53 3.35 -21.73
N MET A 28 -10.66 2.55 -21.10
CA MET A 28 -9.22 2.66 -21.24
C MET A 28 -8.70 1.68 -22.29
N ASN A 29 -7.69 2.11 -23.04
CA ASN A 29 -6.95 1.20 -23.88
C ASN A 29 -6.01 0.34 -23.00
N ALA A 30 -6.17 -0.99 -23.08
CA ALA A 30 -5.40 -1.98 -22.32
C ALA A 30 -3.89 -1.83 -22.48
N GLU A 31 -3.42 -1.57 -23.70
CA GLU A 31 -2.01 -1.41 -24.03
C GLU A 31 -1.42 -0.13 -23.42
N ARG A 32 -2.26 0.88 -23.21
CA ARG A 32 -1.84 2.19 -22.67
C ARG A 32 -1.78 2.21 -21.15
N HIS A 33 -2.72 1.56 -20.44
CA HIS A 33 -2.74 1.66 -18.98
C HIS A 33 -1.71 0.74 -18.29
N GLY A 34 -1.37 -0.40 -18.88
CA GLY A 34 -0.27 -1.26 -18.42
C GLY A 34 -0.51 -2.03 -17.10
N PHE A 35 -1.76 -2.05 -16.62
CA PHE A 35 -2.18 -2.81 -15.43
C PHE A 35 -2.39 -4.29 -15.78
N GLN A 36 -2.05 -5.17 -14.84
CA GLN A 36 -2.15 -6.62 -14.98
C GLN A 36 -3.45 -7.08 -14.33
N LEU A 37 -4.49 -7.28 -15.15
CA LEU A 37 -5.84 -7.64 -14.70
C LEU A 37 -6.03 -9.15 -14.54
N ASP A 38 -4.96 -9.92 -14.67
CA ASP A 38 -4.89 -11.36 -14.39
C ASP A 38 -4.45 -11.66 -12.93
N CYS A 39 -3.98 -10.65 -12.20
CA CYS A 39 -3.59 -10.68 -10.79
C CYS A 39 -4.75 -10.26 -9.87
N LEU A 40 -4.68 -10.62 -8.59
CA LEU A 40 -5.62 -10.14 -7.58
C LEU A 40 -5.30 -8.68 -7.18
N PRO A 41 -6.28 -7.79 -6.95
CA PRO A 41 -6.04 -6.42 -6.52
C PRO A 41 -5.25 -6.32 -5.20
N GLY A 42 -4.10 -5.66 -5.22
CA GLY A 42 -3.20 -5.42 -4.09
C GLY A 42 -3.26 -3.99 -3.55
N ASN A 43 -4.46 -3.44 -3.37
CA ASN A 43 -4.72 -2.08 -2.86
C ASN A 43 -4.11 -1.81 -1.48
N PHE A 44 -4.07 -2.80 -0.59
CA PHE A 44 -3.31 -2.74 0.65
C PHE A 44 -2.92 -4.15 1.14
N GLY A 45 -2.06 -4.19 2.14
CA GLY A 45 -1.66 -5.43 2.82
C GLY A 45 -1.20 -5.15 4.25
N GLY A 46 -1.17 -6.20 5.07
CA GLY A 46 -1.00 -6.07 6.52
C GLY A 46 -2.27 -5.56 7.20
N ARG A 47 -2.21 -5.43 8.53
CA ARG A 47 -3.37 -5.07 9.37
C ARG A 47 -3.72 -3.58 9.25
N LEU A 48 -4.04 -3.09 8.04
CA LEU A 48 -4.22 -1.66 7.76
C LEU A 48 -5.20 -0.94 8.71
N ARG A 49 -6.19 -1.64 9.27
CA ARG A 49 -7.11 -1.06 10.26
C ARG A 49 -6.40 -0.60 11.53
N SER A 50 -5.42 -1.36 12.01
CA SER A 50 -4.82 -1.21 13.34
C SER A 50 -3.31 -1.00 13.34
N ALA A 51 -2.62 -1.26 12.23
CA ALA A 51 -1.16 -1.24 12.16
C ALA A 51 -0.59 0.12 12.61
N PRO A 52 0.31 0.18 13.60
CA PRO A 52 0.89 1.43 14.06
C PRO A 52 1.74 2.12 13.00
N VAL A 53 2.22 1.40 11.98
CA VAL A 53 3.04 1.94 10.88
C VAL A 53 2.37 1.65 9.54
N VAL A 54 2.22 2.66 8.69
CA VAL A 54 1.67 2.51 7.33
C VAL A 54 2.64 3.08 6.31
N LEU A 55 2.96 2.28 5.29
CA LEU A 55 3.84 2.65 4.19
C LEU A 55 3.01 2.92 2.92
N LEU A 56 3.18 4.10 2.33
CA LEU A 56 2.42 4.50 1.15
C LEU A 56 3.20 4.26 -0.14
N TYR A 57 2.54 3.68 -1.14
CA TYR A 57 3.13 3.38 -2.45
C TYR A 57 2.18 3.73 -3.59
N LEU A 58 2.69 3.77 -4.82
CA LEU A 58 1.87 4.11 -5.98
C LEU A 58 0.93 2.98 -6.37
N SER A 59 1.48 1.79 -6.66
CA SER A 59 0.77 0.58 -7.09
C SER A 59 1.61 -0.64 -6.71
N PRO A 60 0.99 -1.83 -6.58
CA PRO A 60 1.76 -3.06 -6.42
C PRO A 60 2.61 -3.35 -7.67
N GLY A 61 3.82 -3.85 -7.44
CA GLY A 61 4.71 -4.31 -8.51
C GLY A 61 4.24 -5.65 -9.09
N TYR A 62 4.65 -5.97 -10.30
CA TYR A 62 4.29 -7.22 -10.98
C TYR A 62 5.44 -8.24 -11.03
N SER A 63 5.08 -9.50 -10.80
CA SER A 63 5.88 -10.68 -11.10
C SER A 63 4.97 -11.82 -11.60
N PRO A 64 5.50 -12.82 -12.33
CA PRO A 64 4.73 -13.99 -12.73
C PRO A 64 4.10 -14.75 -11.55
N ALA A 65 4.75 -14.73 -10.38
CA ALA A 65 4.22 -15.35 -9.17
C ALA A 65 2.91 -14.71 -8.68
N ASP A 66 2.63 -13.45 -9.02
CA ASP A 66 1.36 -12.80 -8.69
C ASP A 66 0.19 -13.41 -9.49
N VAL A 67 0.46 -13.86 -10.73
CA VAL A 67 -0.53 -14.54 -11.58
C VAL A 67 -0.80 -15.96 -11.08
N ASP A 68 0.23 -16.66 -10.61
CA ASP A 68 0.10 -17.99 -10.03
C ASP A 68 -0.64 -17.93 -8.69
N ASP A 69 -0.34 -16.95 -7.85
CA ASP A 69 -1.04 -16.71 -6.59
C ASP A 69 -2.53 -16.41 -6.83
N ALA A 70 -2.85 -15.63 -7.88
CA ALA A 70 -4.21 -15.32 -8.29
C ALA A 70 -5.03 -16.53 -8.80
N LYS A 71 -4.38 -17.65 -9.10
CA LYS A 71 -5.03 -18.92 -9.48
C LYS A 71 -5.11 -19.92 -8.32
N SER A 72 -4.39 -19.67 -7.23
CA SER A 72 -4.34 -20.56 -6.08
C SER A 72 -5.47 -20.25 -5.09
N GLU A 73 -6.07 -21.29 -4.51
CA GLU A 73 -7.09 -21.11 -3.45
C GLU A 73 -6.50 -20.37 -2.25
N GLU A 74 -5.25 -20.64 -1.88
CA GLU A 74 -4.55 -19.95 -0.79
C GLU A 74 -4.43 -18.43 -1.05
N GLY A 75 -3.97 -18.04 -2.25
CA GLY A 75 -3.82 -16.64 -2.63
C GLY A 75 -5.16 -15.91 -2.71
N ILE A 76 -6.18 -16.56 -3.30
CA ILE A 76 -7.55 -16.04 -3.37
C ILE A 76 -8.12 -15.81 -1.96
N ASP A 77 -8.01 -16.81 -1.08
CA ASP A 77 -8.54 -16.74 0.28
C ASP A 77 -7.82 -15.71 1.13
N HIS A 78 -6.49 -15.67 1.06
CA HIS A 78 -5.72 -14.66 1.77
C HIS A 78 -6.10 -13.26 1.29
N ARG A 79 -6.17 -13.03 -0.02
CA ARG A 79 -6.53 -11.71 -0.53
C ARG A 79 -7.93 -11.30 -0.11
N PHE A 80 -8.89 -12.22 -0.20
CA PHE A 80 -10.27 -11.97 0.21
C PHE A 80 -10.39 -11.61 1.70
N ARG A 81 -9.61 -12.25 2.58
CA ARG A 81 -9.50 -11.84 3.99
C ARG A 81 -8.82 -10.49 4.14
N SER A 82 -7.75 -10.25 3.38
CA SER A 82 -6.95 -9.02 3.50
C SER A 82 -7.77 -7.76 3.26
N TRP A 83 -8.74 -7.76 2.35
CA TRP A 83 -9.61 -6.62 2.07
C TRP A 83 -10.47 -6.15 3.26
N LYS A 84 -10.56 -6.94 4.34
CA LYS A 84 -11.19 -6.53 5.60
C LYS A 84 -10.32 -5.57 6.44
N GLY A 85 -9.01 -5.54 6.19
CA GLY A 85 -8.05 -4.65 6.86
C GLY A 85 -7.37 -5.22 8.11
N ASP A 86 -7.70 -6.44 8.52
CA ASP A 86 -7.22 -7.06 9.76
C ASP A 86 -6.25 -8.23 9.54
N GLU A 87 -6.08 -8.67 8.28
CA GLU A 87 -5.18 -9.76 7.92
C GLU A 87 -3.71 -9.28 7.97
N PRO A 88 -2.81 -9.98 8.69
CA PRO A 88 -1.38 -9.68 8.65
C PRO A 88 -0.77 -9.97 7.26
N PHE A 89 0.46 -9.54 7.04
CA PHE A 89 1.21 -10.03 5.87
C PHE A 89 1.40 -11.56 5.97
N ARG A 90 1.47 -12.23 4.81
CA ARG A 90 1.81 -13.67 4.77
C ARG A 90 3.29 -13.88 5.09
N GLU A 91 3.58 -15.00 5.75
CA GLU A 91 4.95 -15.47 5.95
C GLU A 91 5.61 -15.89 4.62
N ASN A 92 4.82 -16.40 3.68
CA ASN A 92 5.25 -16.87 2.37
C ASN A 92 4.29 -16.33 1.30
N GLY A 93 4.80 -16.02 0.11
CA GLY A 93 3.97 -15.54 -1.00
C GLY A 93 4.67 -14.47 -1.85
N PRO A 94 4.03 -14.07 -2.96
CA PRO A 94 4.53 -12.96 -3.76
C PRO A 94 4.59 -11.69 -2.90
N GLY A 95 5.63 -10.89 -3.11
CA GLY A 95 5.84 -9.65 -2.36
C GLY A 95 6.54 -9.80 -1.00
N ARG A 96 6.70 -11.01 -0.42
CA ARG A 96 7.45 -11.19 0.85
C ARG A 96 8.86 -10.59 0.78
N ARG A 97 9.66 -11.03 -0.20
CA ARG A 97 11.04 -10.52 -0.41
C ARG A 97 11.07 -9.02 -0.66
N TRP A 98 10.06 -8.52 -1.37
CA TRP A 98 9.92 -7.09 -1.62
C TRP A 98 9.70 -6.35 -0.29
N LEU A 99 8.73 -6.77 0.52
CA LEU A 99 8.43 -6.15 1.80
C LEU A 99 9.66 -6.13 2.70
N GLU A 100 10.28 -7.31 2.90
CA GLU A 100 11.46 -7.47 3.74
C GLU A 100 12.60 -6.54 3.32
N SER A 101 12.89 -6.45 2.03
CA SER A 101 13.95 -5.55 1.54
C SER A 101 13.68 -4.05 1.80
N ARG A 102 12.41 -3.64 1.97
CA ARG A 102 12.03 -2.25 2.27
C ARG A 102 11.95 -2.00 3.76
N THR A 103 11.62 -3.02 4.56
CA THR A 103 11.32 -2.88 5.98
C THR A 103 12.40 -3.41 6.91
N ARG A 104 13.43 -4.11 6.41
CA ARG A 104 14.53 -4.65 7.25
C ARG A 104 15.23 -3.59 8.12
N ILE A 105 15.19 -2.33 7.72
CA ILE A 105 15.73 -1.22 8.51
C ILE A 105 14.89 -0.90 9.76
N PHE A 106 13.62 -1.29 9.77
CA PHE A 106 12.69 -1.07 10.87
C PHE A 106 12.67 -2.23 11.89
N GLY A 107 13.15 -3.41 11.49
CA GLY A 107 13.25 -4.58 12.37
C GLY A 107 13.05 -5.90 11.64
N GLU A 108 13.01 -6.97 12.42
CA GLU A 108 12.80 -8.34 11.95
C GLU A 108 11.42 -8.54 11.32
N PHE A 109 11.34 -9.43 10.33
CA PHE A 109 10.13 -9.64 9.53
C PHE A 109 8.89 -9.98 10.37
N ALA A 110 9.04 -10.80 11.42
CA ALA A 110 7.94 -11.15 12.32
C ALA A 110 7.33 -9.89 12.99
N SER A 111 8.17 -8.92 13.34
CA SER A 111 7.72 -7.66 13.92
C SER A 111 7.02 -6.78 12.88
N ILE A 112 7.56 -6.72 11.66
CA ILE A 112 6.95 -6.01 10.52
C ILE A 112 5.56 -6.58 10.21
N GLN A 113 5.42 -7.91 10.22
CA GLN A 113 4.18 -8.60 9.91
C GLN A 113 3.02 -8.22 10.85
N GLN A 114 3.32 -7.91 12.11
CA GLN A 114 2.32 -7.50 13.11
C GLN A 114 2.07 -5.99 13.14
N ASN A 115 3.09 -5.18 12.84
CA ASN A 115 3.06 -3.75 13.14
C ASN A 115 2.97 -2.84 11.90
N CYS A 116 3.24 -3.37 10.71
CA CYS A 116 3.24 -2.58 9.49
C CYS A 116 2.04 -2.93 8.60
N ALA A 117 1.60 -1.94 7.84
CA ALA A 117 0.72 -2.10 6.70
C ALA A 117 1.27 -1.34 5.49
N VAL A 118 0.82 -1.74 4.31
CA VAL A 118 1.10 -1.05 3.04
C VAL A 118 -0.23 -0.57 2.49
N LEU A 119 -0.27 0.66 2.01
CA LEU A 119 -1.39 1.21 1.25
C LEU A 119 -0.89 1.70 -0.13
N ASN A 120 -1.58 1.27 -1.19
CA ASN A 120 -1.32 1.71 -2.56
C ASN A 120 -2.41 2.68 -3.04
N ILE A 121 -2.04 3.65 -3.87
CA ILE A 121 -3.05 4.44 -4.61
C ILE A 121 -3.76 3.53 -5.61
N GLY A 122 -3.02 2.89 -6.52
CA GLY A 122 -3.54 1.93 -7.49
C GLY A 122 -3.64 0.53 -6.90
N ALA A 123 -4.78 -0.12 -7.09
CA ALA A 123 -4.98 -1.49 -6.63
C ALA A 123 -4.32 -2.55 -7.53
N TYR A 124 -4.06 -2.21 -8.78
CA TYR A 124 -3.70 -3.20 -9.82
C TYR A 124 -2.19 -3.26 -10.04
N HIS A 125 -1.69 -4.48 -10.23
CA HIS A 125 -0.27 -4.76 -10.44
C HIS A 125 0.22 -4.14 -11.74
N SER A 126 1.46 -3.68 -11.76
CA SER A 126 2.10 -3.18 -12.97
C SER A 126 3.62 -3.40 -12.91
N LYS A 127 4.24 -3.63 -14.08
CA LYS A 127 5.71 -3.61 -14.20
C LYS A 127 6.22 -2.17 -14.05
N ASP A 128 5.56 -1.28 -14.78
CA ASP A 128 5.73 0.16 -14.72
C ASP A 128 4.33 0.79 -14.80
N VAL A 129 4.05 1.76 -13.94
CA VAL A 129 2.85 2.58 -14.08
C VAL A 129 3.07 3.48 -15.30
N LYS A 130 2.48 3.09 -16.44
CA LYS A 130 2.66 3.78 -17.72
C LYS A 130 1.83 5.05 -17.84
N SER A 131 0.72 5.13 -17.09
CA SER A 131 -0.22 6.25 -17.16
C SER A 131 -0.78 6.58 -15.79
N TYR A 132 -0.30 7.68 -15.22
CA TYR A 132 -0.88 8.24 -13.99
C TYR A 132 -2.34 8.69 -14.16
N PRO A 133 -2.76 9.31 -15.29
CA PRO A 133 -4.17 9.61 -15.53
C PRO A 133 -5.06 8.35 -15.49
N SER A 134 -4.56 7.21 -15.98
CA SER A 134 -5.28 5.94 -15.90
C SER A 134 -5.46 5.48 -14.46
N LEU A 135 -4.44 5.66 -13.61
CA LEU A 135 -4.52 5.34 -12.19
C LEU A 135 -5.56 6.22 -11.47
N LEU A 136 -5.54 7.55 -11.66
CA LEU A 136 -6.51 8.46 -11.04
C LEU A 136 -7.95 8.35 -11.57
N ALA A 137 -8.12 7.77 -12.75
CA ALA A 137 -9.44 7.51 -13.31
C ALA A 137 -10.19 6.37 -12.58
N LEU A 138 -9.49 5.53 -11.82
CA LEU A 138 -10.09 4.40 -11.09
C LEU A 138 -10.79 4.87 -9.81
N PRO A 139 -12.07 4.53 -9.60
CA PRO A 139 -12.75 4.73 -8.32
C PRO A 139 -11.98 4.18 -7.11
N SER A 140 -11.36 3.00 -7.23
CA SER A 140 -10.52 2.44 -6.15
C SER A 140 -9.38 3.36 -5.74
N SER A 141 -8.70 3.99 -6.70
CA SER A 141 -7.62 4.94 -6.41
C SER A 141 -8.10 6.20 -5.72
N ARG A 142 -9.29 6.70 -6.07
CA ARG A 142 -9.89 7.85 -5.39
C ARG A 142 -10.24 7.51 -3.95
N VAL A 143 -10.74 6.30 -3.68
CA VAL A 143 -11.02 5.85 -2.31
C VAL A 143 -9.74 5.74 -1.49
N SER A 144 -8.67 5.15 -2.02
CA SER A 144 -7.37 5.12 -1.32
C SER A 144 -6.85 6.52 -0.98
N LEU A 145 -6.91 7.45 -1.93
CA LEU A 145 -6.46 8.84 -1.72
C LEU A 145 -7.31 9.57 -0.67
N THR A 146 -8.63 9.52 -0.84
CA THR A 146 -9.58 10.19 0.07
C THR A 146 -9.42 9.64 1.48
N TRP A 147 -9.37 8.32 1.64
CA TRP A 147 -9.20 7.70 2.95
C TRP A 147 -7.85 8.05 3.59
N ALA A 148 -6.77 8.09 2.80
CA ALA A 148 -5.46 8.47 3.30
C ALA A 148 -5.46 9.93 3.80
N GLN A 149 -5.98 10.86 3.00
CA GLN A 149 -6.00 12.29 3.31
C GLN A 149 -6.93 12.62 4.48
N ASP A 150 -8.15 12.08 4.47
CA ASP A 150 -9.17 12.44 5.45
C ASP A 150 -8.99 11.74 6.81
N TYR A 151 -8.38 10.56 6.83
CA TYR A 151 -8.29 9.72 8.03
C TYR A 151 -6.84 9.40 8.40
N LEU A 152 -6.07 8.80 7.49
CA LEU A 152 -4.75 8.28 7.84
C LEU A 152 -3.76 9.40 8.18
N PHE A 153 -3.76 10.49 7.43
CA PHE A 153 -2.85 11.62 7.64
C PHE A 153 -3.20 12.37 8.92
N ALA A 154 -4.48 12.64 9.16
CA ALA A 154 -4.93 13.22 10.42
C ALA A 154 -4.52 12.38 11.65
N GLN A 155 -4.52 11.04 11.54
CA GLN A 155 -4.01 10.18 12.61
C GLN A 155 -2.49 10.29 12.79
N ALA A 156 -1.74 10.45 11.70
CA ALA A 156 -0.30 10.61 11.78
C ALA A 156 0.11 11.97 12.33
N GLU A 157 -0.56 13.03 11.91
CA GLU A 157 -0.37 14.38 12.46
C GLU A 157 -0.68 14.44 13.95
N ALA A 158 -1.66 13.66 14.42
CA ALA A 158 -1.97 13.48 15.84
C ALA A 158 -1.05 12.48 16.58
N GLY A 159 -0.03 11.92 15.92
CA GLY A 159 0.91 10.95 16.51
C GLY A 159 0.32 9.56 16.79
N LYS A 160 -0.93 9.29 16.39
CA LYS A 160 -1.61 8.02 16.64
C LYS A 160 -1.02 6.89 15.79
N ARG A 161 -0.62 7.19 14.55
CA ARG A 161 0.04 6.24 13.63
C ARG A 161 1.26 6.87 13.00
N ILE A 162 2.24 6.06 12.63
CA ILE A 162 3.35 6.50 11.78
C ILE A 162 2.96 6.25 10.33
N VAL A 163 3.06 7.28 9.49
CA VAL A 163 2.76 7.18 8.06
C VAL A 163 3.97 7.65 7.28
N ILE A 164 4.49 6.79 6.41
CA ILE A 164 5.70 7.07 5.63
C ILE A 164 5.37 6.91 4.15
N CYS A 165 5.47 8.00 3.40
CA CYS A 165 5.29 7.99 1.97
C CYS A 165 6.56 7.45 1.28
N MET A 166 6.51 6.18 0.89
CA MET A 166 7.66 5.46 0.30
C MET A 166 7.79 5.67 -1.20
N ARG A 167 6.72 6.12 -1.89
CA ARG A 167 6.74 6.53 -3.30
C ARG A 167 5.65 7.55 -3.61
N SER A 168 5.93 8.43 -4.57
CA SER A 168 4.93 9.28 -5.22
C SER A 168 4.24 10.29 -4.29
N ALA A 169 5.03 11.01 -3.48
CA ALA A 169 4.53 12.01 -2.51
C ALA A 169 3.52 12.98 -3.12
N SER A 170 3.82 13.58 -4.27
CA SER A 170 2.92 14.55 -4.93
C SER A 170 1.56 13.97 -5.26
N TYR A 171 1.48 12.67 -5.53
CA TYR A 171 0.23 11.98 -5.84
C TYR A 171 -0.58 11.63 -4.60
N TRP A 172 0.05 11.58 -3.44
CA TRP A 172 -0.62 11.52 -2.15
C TRP A 172 -1.08 12.90 -1.66
N GLY A 173 -0.68 13.99 -2.34
CA GLY A 173 -0.89 15.36 -1.87
C GLY A 173 0.20 15.82 -0.88
N LEU A 174 1.40 15.22 -0.98
CA LEU A 174 2.55 15.52 -0.13
C LEU A 174 3.72 16.06 -0.96
N ASP A 175 4.61 16.81 -0.32
CA ASP A 175 5.84 17.36 -0.87
C ASP A 175 7.02 16.57 -0.30
N THR A 176 7.89 16.06 -1.15
CA THR A 176 9.08 15.31 -0.70
C THR A 176 10.01 16.22 0.12
N GLY A 177 10.49 15.70 1.26
CA GLY A 177 11.38 16.40 2.19
C GLY A 177 10.69 17.46 3.06
N ARG A 178 9.38 17.68 2.88
CA ARG A 178 8.62 18.60 3.72
C ARG A 178 8.36 18.00 5.10
N GLN A 179 8.53 18.81 6.13
CA GLN A 179 8.13 18.46 7.48
C GLN A 179 6.63 18.64 7.66
N TYR A 180 5.97 17.56 8.09
CA TYR A 180 4.56 17.56 8.48
C TYR A 180 4.44 17.42 10.00
N PRO A 181 3.30 17.81 10.59
CA PRO A 181 3.06 17.58 12.02
C PRO A 181 3.13 16.09 12.38
N GLY A 182 3.44 15.82 13.66
CA GLY A 182 3.39 14.48 14.23
C GLY A 182 4.35 13.49 13.55
N THR A 183 3.80 12.37 13.09
CA THR A 183 4.53 11.24 12.51
C THR A 183 4.11 10.95 11.07
N LEU A 184 3.78 12.00 10.31
CA LEU A 184 3.59 11.95 8.86
C LEU A 184 4.91 12.31 8.17
N PHE A 185 5.43 11.40 7.34
CA PHE A 185 6.72 11.56 6.68
C PHE A 185 6.58 11.42 5.15
N ALA A 186 7.24 12.31 4.41
CA ALA A 186 7.39 12.21 2.96
C ALA A 186 8.87 12.32 2.55
N PRO A 187 9.72 11.38 2.98
CA PRO A 187 11.17 11.50 2.85
C PRO A 187 11.65 11.34 1.41
N GLU A 188 12.92 11.65 1.18
CA GLU A 188 13.60 11.23 -0.04
C GLU A 188 13.74 9.71 -0.12
N VAL A 189 13.37 9.16 -1.29
CA VAL A 189 13.35 7.73 -1.55
C VAL A 189 13.93 7.43 -2.93
N SER A 190 14.60 6.29 -3.06
CA SER A 190 15.00 5.78 -4.38
C SER A 190 13.78 5.46 -5.25
N ARG A 191 13.98 5.35 -6.56
CA ARG A 191 12.91 4.92 -7.51
C ARG A 191 12.25 3.60 -7.10
N SER A 192 12.99 2.73 -6.41
CA SER A 192 12.56 1.41 -5.93
C SER A 192 11.89 1.44 -4.54
N GLY A 193 11.74 2.62 -3.93
CA GLY A 193 11.09 2.82 -2.64
C GLY A 193 11.97 2.46 -1.43
N HIS A 194 13.26 2.76 -1.47
CA HIS A 194 14.13 2.68 -0.29
C HIS A 194 14.41 4.08 0.25
N LEU A 195 14.35 4.26 1.58
CA LEU A 195 14.77 5.51 2.23
C LEU A 195 16.22 5.83 1.87
N VAL A 196 16.47 7.04 1.39
CA VAL A 196 17.82 7.56 1.11
C VAL A 196 18.57 7.73 2.43
N ASN A 197 19.87 7.45 2.45
CA ASN A 197 20.68 7.58 3.67
C ASN A 197 20.80 9.07 4.07
N GLY A 198 20.60 9.35 5.36
CA GLY A 198 20.74 10.69 5.91
C GLY A 198 19.98 10.84 7.24
N PRO A 199 20.07 12.01 7.88
CA PRO A 199 19.48 12.26 9.20
C PRO A 199 17.97 12.03 9.27
N GLU A 200 17.24 12.34 8.18
CA GLU A 200 15.79 12.11 8.11
C GLU A 200 15.46 10.61 8.19
N LYS A 201 16.19 9.77 7.47
CA LYS A 201 16.02 8.31 7.53
C LYS A 201 16.29 7.80 8.94
N ASP A 202 17.35 8.26 9.58
CA ASP A 202 17.73 7.80 10.91
C ASP A 202 16.64 8.15 11.94
N ALA A 203 16.10 9.37 11.86
CA ALA A 203 14.97 9.80 12.70
C ALA A 203 13.69 8.99 12.46
N ILE A 204 13.36 8.68 11.19
CA ILE A 204 12.22 7.83 10.84
C ILE A 204 12.42 6.41 11.39
N VAL A 205 13.59 5.83 11.18
CA VAL A 205 13.92 4.48 11.64
C VAL A 205 13.81 4.38 13.17
N GLU A 206 14.40 5.33 13.90
CA GLU A 206 14.32 5.38 15.36
C GLU A 206 12.87 5.50 15.84
N THR A 207 12.09 6.38 15.20
CA THR A 207 10.67 6.57 15.53
C THR A 207 9.86 5.29 15.32
N VAL A 208 10.09 4.59 14.21
CA VAL A 208 9.43 3.30 13.92
C VAL A 208 9.86 2.22 14.90
N GLN A 209 11.16 2.05 15.14
CA GLN A 209 11.69 1.04 16.06
C GLN A 209 11.15 1.25 17.48
N ARG A 210 11.09 2.49 17.96
CA ARG A 210 10.52 2.83 19.26
C ARG A 210 9.04 2.48 19.35
N ARG A 211 8.26 2.75 18.29
CA ARG A 211 6.82 2.43 18.25
C ARG A 211 6.58 0.92 18.25
N ILE A 212 7.34 0.19 17.44
CA ILE A 212 7.23 -1.26 17.31
C ILE A 212 7.68 -1.94 18.61
N GLY A 213 8.79 -1.51 19.21
CA GLY A 213 9.28 -2.04 20.49
C GLY A 213 8.36 -1.77 21.67
N ALA A 214 7.62 -0.65 21.67
CA ALA A 214 6.61 -0.36 22.69
C ALA A 214 5.29 -1.13 22.51
N SER A 215 5.12 -1.84 21.39
CA SER A 215 3.91 -2.61 21.07
C SER A 215 4.06 -4.12 21.33
N GLN A 216 5.22 -4.56 21.82
CA GLN A 216 5.51 -5.93 22.26
C GLN A 216 5.30 -6.07 23.77
#